data_AF-A0A1G0UN74-F1
#
_entry.id   AF-A0A1G0UN74-F1
#
_cell.length_a   1.000
_cell.length_b   1.000
_cell.length_c   1.000
_cell.angle_alpha   90.00
_cell.angle_beta   90.00
_cell.angle_gamma   90.00
#
_symmetry.space_group_name_H-M   'P 1'
#
loop_
_entity.id
_entity.type
_entity.pdbx_description
1 polymer ?
#
loop_
_entity_poly.entity_id
_entity_poly.type
_entity_poly.pdbx_seq_one_letter_code
_entity_poly.pdbx_strand_id
1 'polypeptide(L)'
;MKKTTAALILICSISLSGYTPSDNDECLNCHDALGDKPSQLYKNDIHYLKGISCSVCHGGDNKTDDIDVAMSKNAGFIGIPKGNGISERCSTCHSNPEFMKKYNSHLQVNQMNLLTNSVHGRLSINGKERIVQCTTCHNAHGIVSVKNSSSPVHPLNVPRTCAKCHSNPLLMRTYNPSLPVDQLDKYRTSIHGLRNSRGDSKTAECVNCHGSHDILPVKDVNSSVYAINLPKTCAKCHSNADYMKEYKIPIQQFEKFSNSVHGIALLQNNDLNAPSCNNCHGNHGAVPPGVESISKVCGSCHVLNADLFSSSPHKKAFDKHNYPECETCHSNHQIITATN
;
A
#
# COMPACT_ATOMS: atom_id res chain seq x y z
N MET A 1 38.58 -43.86 40.76
CA MET A 1 37.64 -44.88 40.24
C MET A 1 36.39 -44.16 39.75
N LYS A 2 36.08 -44.28 38.46
CA LYS A 2 35.00 -43.58 37.74
C LYS A 2 33.63 -44.08 38.19
N LYS A 3 32.67 -43.16 38.39
CA LYS A 3 31.23 -43.43 38.25
C LYS A 3 30.69 -42.44 37.23
N THR A 4 30.41 -42.93 36.03
CA THR A 4 29.74 -42.21 34.95
C THR A 4 28.26 -42.56 35.00
N THR A 5 27.41 -41.60 35.34
CA THR A 5 25.96 -41.65 35.13
C THR A 5 25.67 -41.15 33.73
N ALA A 6 25.15 -42.03 32.87
CA ALA A 6 24.67 -41.68 31.53
C ALA A 6 23.23 -41.15 31.63
N ALA A 7 23.01 -39.90 31.24
CA ALA A 7 21.68 -39.34 31.05
C ALA A 7 21.25 -39.58 29.60
N LEU A 8 20.21 -40.39 29.40
CA LEU A 8 19.55 -40.58 28.11
C LEU A 8 18.77 -39.30 27.77
N ILE A 9 19.23 -38.54 26.78
CA ILE A 9 18.47 -37.43 26.20
C ILE A 9 17.53 -38.04 25.15
N LEU A 10 16.25 -38.11 25.49
CA LEU A 10 15.18 -38.50 24.58
C LEU A 10 14.95 -37.34 23.59
N ILE A 11 15.51 -37.44 22.38
CA ILE A 11 15.24 -36.48 21.31
C ILE A 11 13.83 -36.76 20.80
N CYS A 12 12.88 -35.94 21.26
CA CYS A 12 11.52 -35.93 20.73
C CYS A 12 11.56 -35.27 19.35
N SER A 13 11.61 -36.09 18.31
CA SER A 13 11.45 -35.64 16.92
C SER A 13 10.03 -35.13 16.72
N ILE A 14 9.88 -33.80 16.78
CA ILE A 14 8.66 -33.11 16.36
C ILE A 14 8.61 -33.23 14.83
N SER A 15 7.79 -34.16 14.37
CA SER A 15 7.40 -34.25 12.96
C SER A 15 6.63 -32.98 12.60
N LEU A 16 7.32 -32.01 12.01
CA LEU A 16 6.66 -30.97 11.24
C LEU A 16 6.00 -31.65 10.04
N SER A 17 4.69 -31.86 10.12
CA SER A 17 3.85 -32.24 8.98
C SER A 17 3.91 -31.11 7.95
N GLY A 18 4.94 -31.12 7.12
CA GLY A 18 4.99 -30.36 5.88
C GLY A 18 3.85 -30.86 5.01
N TYR A 19 2.96 -29.95 4.62
CA TYR A 19 1.97 -30.23 3.59
C TYR A 19 2.75 -30.42 2.28
N THR A 20 2.87 -31.67 1.81
CA THR A 20 3.46 -31.96 0.51
C THR A 20 2.50 -31.45 -0.58
N PRO A 21 3.02 -30.81 -1.65
CA PRO A 21 2.22 -30.59 -2.85
C PRO A 21 1.59 -31.92 -3.28
N SER A 22 0.37 -31.88 -3.80
CA SER A 22 -0.30 -33.07 -4.32
C SER A 22 0.59 -33.71 -5.38
N ASP A 23 1.24 -34.83 -5.06
CA ASP A 23 2.00 -35.67 -6.00
C ASP A 23 1.11 -36.24 -7.14
N ASN A 24 -0.20 -35.98 -7.10
CA ASN A 24 -1.21 -36.50 -8.02
C ASN A 24 -1.99 -35.37 -8.75
N ASP A 25 -1.35 -34.27 -9.16
CA ASP A 25 -2.00 -33.25 -10.02
C ASP A 25 -1.63 -33.45 -11.50
N GLU A 26 -2.46 -34.18 -12.24
CA GLU A 26 -2.26 -34.46 -13.66
C GLU A 26 -2.37 -33.22 -14.55
N CYS A 27 -3.10 -32.19 -14.10
CA CYS A 27 -3.09 -30.91 -14.80
C CYS A 27 -1.67 -30.34 -14.81
N LEU A 28 -1.03 -30.27 -13.64
CA LEU A 28 0.33 -29.74 -13.54
C LEU A 28 1.34 -30.63 -14.28
N ASN A 29 1.27 -31.95 -14.15
CA ASN A 29 2.20 -32.87 -14.81
C ASN A 29 2.24 -32.68 -16.33
N CYS A 30 1.06 -32.68 -16.96
CA CYS A 30 0.94 -32.51 -18.40
C CYS A 30 1.34 -31.09 -18.83
N HIS A 31 0.81 -30.06 -18.17
CA HIS A 31 1.11 -28.66 -18.50
C HIS A 31 2.58 -28.26 -18.25
N ASP A 32 3.24 -28.90 -17.29
CA ASP A 32 4.67 -28.72 -17.07
C ASP A 32 5.50 -29.36 -18.18
N ALA A 33 5.15 -30.57 -18.61
CA ALA A 33 5.81 -31.26 -19.71
C ALA A 33 5.67 -30.51 -21.04
N LEU A 34 4.56 -29.80 -21.24
CA LEU A 34 4.35 -28.90 -22.37
C LEU A 34 5.20 -27.61 -22.30
N GLY A 35 5.79 -27.31 -21.14
CA GLY A 35 6.63 -26.13 -20.94
C GLY A 35 5.85 -24.82 -20.96
N ASP A 36 4.55 -24.84 -20.65
CA ASP A 36 3.78 -23.60 -20.67
C ASP A 36 4.14 -22.66 -19.52
N LYS A 37 4.06 -21.35 -19.79
CA LYS A 37 4.47 -20.34 -18.82
C LYS A 37 3.65 -20.37 -17.53
N PRO A 38 2.30 -20.51 -17.55
CA PRO A 38 1.51 -20.67 -16.34
C PRO A 38 1.99 -21.79 -15.41
N SER A 39 2.25 -23.00 -15.93
CA SER A 39 2.68 -24.15 -15.12
C SER A 39 4.05 -23.90 -14.46
N GLN A 40 5.01 -23.33 -15.20
CA GLN A 40 6.32 -22.97 -14.65
C GLN A 40 6.24 -21.92 -13.54
N LEU A 41 5.37 -20.91 -13.70
CA LEU A 41 5.17 -19.88 -12.68
C LEU A 41 4.45 -20.42 -11.44
N TYR A 42 3.47 -21.31 -11.66
CA TYR A 42 2.62 -21.85 -10.62
C TYR A 42 3.39 -22.71 -9.60
N LYS A 43 4.50 -23.36 -10.00
CA LYS A 43 5.41 -24.08 -9.07
C LYS A 43 5.93 -23.21 -7.91
N ASN A 44 5.99 -21.90 -8.09
CA ASN A 44 6.42 -20.94 -7.06
C ASN A 44 5.25 -20.21 -6.38
N ASP A 45 4.01 -20.56 -6.74
CA ASP A 45 2.82 -19.91 -6.22
C ASP A 45 2.54 -20.32 -4.77
N ILE A 46 2.14 -19.36 -3.94
CA ILE A 46 1.76 -19.62 -2.55
C ILE A 46 0.60 -20.62 -2.45
N HIS A 47 -0.29 -20.66 -3.44
CA HIS A 47 -1.39 -21.62 -3.48
C HIS A 47 -0.88 -23.03 -3.78
N TYR A 48 0.07 -23.19 -4.71
CA TYR A 48 0.73 -24.47 -4.96
C TYR A 48 1.47 -24.98 -3.71
N LEU A 49 2.21 -24.10 -3.04
CA LEU A 49 2.90 -24.42 -1.77
C LEU A 49 1.95 -24.77 -0.62
N LYS A 50 0.66 -24.48 -0.78
CA LYS A 50 -0.43 -24.87 0.14
C LYS A 50 -1.26 -26.04 -0.42
N GLY A 51 -0.78 -26.68 -1.49
CA GLY A 51 -1.39 -27.80 -2.22
C GLY A 51 -2.79 -27.53 -2.78
N ILE A 52 -3.08 -26.28 -3.12
CA ILE A 52 -4.27 -25.90 -3.89
C ILE A 52 -3.97 -26.15 -5.36
N SER A 53 -4.59 -27.17 -5.97
CA SER A 53 -4.40 -27.59 -7.36
C SER A 53 -4.91 -26.60 -8.41
N CYS A 54 -4.54 -26.83 -9.68
CA CYS A 54 -5.03 -26.04 -10.82
C CYS A 54 -6.57 -26.04 -10.90
N SER A 55 -7.20 -27.18 -10.61
CA SER A 55 -8.66 -27.35 -10.66
C SER A 55 -9.41 -26.52 -9.60
N VAL A 56 -8.74 -26.11 -8.51
CA VAL A 56 -9.33 -25.18 -7.52
C VAL A 56 -9.45 -23.75 -8.08
N CYS A 57 -8.80 -23.41 -9.19
CA CYS A 57 -8.97 -22.14 -9.90
C CYS A 57 -9.67 -22.27 -11.26
N HIS A 58 -9.42 -23.36 -11.99
CA HIS A 58 -9.92 -23.57 -13.35
C HIS A 58 -11.06 -24.59 -13.45
N GLY A 59 -11.39 -25.28 -12.34
CA GLY A 59 -12.29 -26.44 -12.36
C GLY A 59 -11.64 -27.64 -13.05
N GLY A 60 -12.43 -28.67 -13.34
CA GLY A 60 -11.94 -29.89 -13.97
C GLY A 60 -11.49 -30.95 -12.98
N ASP A 61 -11.11 -32.11 -13.51
CA ASP A 61 -10.58 -33.23 -12.72
C ASP A 61 -9.06 -33.29 -12.87
N ASN A 62 -8.35 -33.09 -11.76
CA ASN A 62 -6.89 -33.11 -11.74
C ASN A 62 -6.29 -34.49 -11.48
N LYS A 63 -7.12 -35.55 -11.42
CA LYS A 63 -6.66 -36.92 -11.14
C LYS A 63 -6.51 -37.78 -12.39
N THR A 64 -6.84 -37.23 -13.56
CA THR A 64 -6.83 -37.93 -14.84
C THR A 64 -6.00 -37.14 -15.84
N ASP A 65 -5.22 -37.86 -16.64
CA ASP A 65 -4.44 -37.32 -17.76
C ASP A 65 -5.25 -37.25 -19.05
N ASP A 66 -6.40 -37.94 -19.11
CA ASP A 66 -7.39 -37.79 -20.18
C ASP A 66 -7.95 -36.37 -20.20
N ILE A 67 -7.54 -35.60 -21.22
CA ILE A 67 -7.89 -34.19 -21.41
C ILE A 67 -9.41 -34.01 -21.59
N ASP A 68 -10.07 -34.93 -22.30
CA ASP A 68 -11.50 -34.82 -22.58
C ASP A 68 -12.34 -35.02 -21.32
N VAL A 69 -11.82 -35.79 -20.35
CA VAL A 69 -12.42 -35.94 -19.01
C VAL A 69 -12.02 -34.77 -18.10
N ALA A 70 -10.71 -34.50 -17.97
CA ALA A 70 -10.14 -33.50 -17.08
C ALA A 70 -10.70 -32.10 -17.35
N MET A 71 -10.81 -31.71 -18.63
CA MET A 71 -11.28 -30.38 -19.05
C MET A 71 -12.76 -30.39 -19.48
N SER A 72 -13.53 -31.42 -19.09
CA SER A 72 -14.95 -31.49 -19.39
C SER A 72 -15.77 -30.48 -18.58
N LYS A 73 -16.90 -30.04 -19.17
CA LYS A 73 -17.93 -29.29 -18.42
C LYS A 73 -18.51 -30.11 -17.27
N ASN A 74 -18.57 -31.43 -17.40
CA ASN A 74 -19.09 -32.34 -16.38
C ASN A 74 -18.16 -32.39 -15.15
N ALA A 75 -16.86 -32.30 -15.35
CA ALA A 75 -15.86 -32.11 -14.28
C ALA A 75 -15.83 -30.67 -13.73
N GLY A 76 -16.74 -29.80 -14.17
CA GLY A 76 -16.82 -28.41 -13.71
C GLY A 76 -15.70 -27.53 -14.25
N PHE A 77 -15.03 -27.91 -15.34
CA PHE A 77 -14.01 -27.10 -15.97
C PHE A 77 -14.60 -25.79 -16.52
N ILE A 78 -14.03 -24.66 -16.11
CA ILE A 78 -14.48 -23.31 -16.51
C ILE A 78 -13.53 -22.62 -17.49
N GLY A 79 -12.39 -23.26 -17.80
CA GLY A 79 -11.35 -22.65 -18.62
C GLY A 79 -10.66 -21.48 -17.94
N ILE A 80 -10.15 -20.54 -18.74
CA ILE A 80 -9.48 -19.33 -18.26
C ILE A 80 -10.54 -18.29 -17.87
N PRO A 81 -10.65 -17.90 -16.59
CA PRO A 81 -11.62 -16.88 -16.17
C PRO A 81 -11.40 -15.55 -16.91
N LYS A 82 -12.47 -14.84 -17.24
CA LYS A 82 -12.43 -13.55 -17.97
C LYS A 82 -13.23 -12.48 -17.23
N GLY A 83 -12.78 -11.24 -17.36
CA GLY A 83 -13.36 -10.07 -16.71
C GLY A 83 -13.61 -10.27 -15.23
N ASN A 84 -14.83 -9.97 -14.77
CA ASN A 84 -15.19 -10.09 -13.35
C ASN A 84 -15.07 -11.52 -12.81
N GLY A 85 -15.19 -12.53 -13.68
CA GLY A 85 -15.01 -13.94 -13.32
C GLY A 85 -13.63 -14.25 -12.74
N ILE A 86 -12.61 -13.44 -13.05
CA ILE A 86 -11.27 -13.56 -12.48
C ILE A 86 -11.30 -13.33 -10.97
N SER A 87 -11.79 -12.15 -10.55
CA SER A 87 -11.83 -11.80 -9.12
C SER A 87 -12.89 -12.61 -8.38
N GLU A 88 -14.00 -12.96 -9.04
CA GLU A 88 -15.01 -13.87 -8.48
C GLU A 88 -14.42 -15.22 -8.12
N ARG A 89 -13.52 -15.78 -8.96
CA ARG A 89 -12.82 -17.02 -8.62
C ARG A 89 -11.96 -16.87 -7.37
N CYS A 90 -11.19 -15.79 -7.25
CA CYS A 90 -10.41 -15.52 -6.04
C CYS A 90 -11.30 -15.44 -4.79
N SER A 91 -12.45 -14.78 -4.90
CA SER A 91 -13.39 -14.56 -3.79
C SER A 91 -14.06 -15.84 -3.28
N THR A 92 -14.14 -16.91 -4.07
CA THR A 92 -14.64 -18.21 -3.59
C THR A 92 -13.89 -18.71 -2.35
N CYS A 93 -12.60 -18.38 -2.24
CA CYS A 93 -11.75 -18.69 -1.10
C CYS A 93 -11.46 -17.45 -0.26
N HIS A 94 -10.99 -16.37 -0.88
CA HIS A 94 -10.54 -15.15 -0.19
C HIS A 94 -11.69 -14.27 0.34
N SER A 95 -12.95 -14.66 0.13
CA SER A 95 -14.12 -14.09 0.83
C SER A 95 -14.82 -15.08 1.74
N ASN A 96 -14.19 -16.22 2.02
CA ASN A 96 -14.71 -17.27 2.89
C ASN A 96 -13.79 -17.45 4.12
N PRO A 97 -14.16 -16.90 5.30
CA PRO A 97 -13.33 -17.01 6.50
C PRO A 97 -13.08 -18.46 6.92
N GLU A 98 -14.06 -19.35 6.78
CA GLU A 98 -13.91 -20.76 7.14
C GLU A 98 -12.94 -21.49 6.22
N PHE A 99 -12.92 -21.15 4.93
CA PHE A 99 -11.92 -21.69 4.00
C PHE A 99 -10.52 -21.19 4.36
N MET A 100 -10.34 -19.88 4.57
CA MET A 100 -9.02 -19.29 4.84
C MET A 100 -8.42 -19.75 6.17
N LYS A 101 -9.24 -20.01 7.18
CA LYS A 101 -8.81 -20.56 8.47
C LYS A 101 -8.17 -21.95 8.33
N LYS A 102 -8.63 -22.81 7.41
CA LYS A 102 -8.04 -24.14 7.17
C LYS A 102 -6.57 -24.08 6.79
N TYR A 103 -6.14 -22.97 6.19
CA TYR A 103 -4.77 -22.73 5.78
C TYR A 103 -3.97 -21.87 6.78
N ASN A 104 -4.51 -21.64 7.97
CA ASN A 104 -3.96 -20.72 8.98
C ASN A 104 -3.65 -19.33 8.39
N SER A 105 -4.52 -18.86 7.49
CA SER A 105 -4.36 -17.55 6.87
C SER A 105 -5.00 -16.45 7.72
N HIS A 106 -4.27 -15.36 7.91
CA HIS A 106 -4.73 -14.15 8.59
C HIS A 106 -5.09 -13.02 7.61
N LEU A 107 -5.24 -13.33 6.32
CA LEU A 107 -5.68 -12.36 5.33
C LEU A 107 -7.12 -11.95 5.63
N GLN A 108 -7.42 -10.66 5.49
CA GLN A 108 -8.81 -10.19 5.64
C GLN A 108 -9.63 -10.73 4.46
N VAL A 109 -10.87 -11.13 4.74
CA VAL A 109 -11.75 -11.78 3.74
C VAL A 109 -12.75 -10.83 3.07
N ASN A 110 -12.77 -9.56 3.47
CA ASN A 110 -13.64 -8.55 2.89
C ASN A 110 -12.98 -7.75 1.75
N GLN A 111 -11.80 -8.14 1.27
CA GLN A 111 -11.03 -7.37 0.27
C GLN A 111 -11.78 -7.18 -1.05
N MET A 112 -12.59 -8.16 -1.47
CA MET A 112 -13.44 -8.02 -2.65
C MET A 112 -14.50 -6.93 -2.50
N ASN A 113 -15.09 -6.80 -1.30
CA ASN A 113 -16.06 -5.76 -1.01
C ASN A 113 -15.39 -4.39 -0.97
N LEU A 114 -14.22 -4.30 -0.33
CA LEU A 114 -13.41 -3.07 -0.34
C LEU A 114 -13.09 -2.65 -1.78
N LEU A 115 -12.59 -3.58 -2.60
CA LEU A 115 -12.24 -3.32 -3.99
C LEU A 115 -13.44 -2.83 -4.79
N THR A 116 -14.58 -3.52 -4.68
CA THR A 116 -15.80 -3.16 -5.40
C THR A 116 -16.31 -1.76 -5.04
N ASN A 117 -16.12 -1.34 -3.80
CA ASN A 117 -16.53 -0.01 -3.32
C ASN A 117 -15.48 1.08 -3.57
N SER A 118 -14.28 0.71 -4.03
CA SER A 118 -13.19 1.65 -4.33
C SER A 118 -13.34 2.31 -5.71
N VAL A 119 -12.53 3.32 -5.99
CA VAL A 119 -12.44 3.92 -7.34
C VAL A 119 -11.96 2.93 -8.41
N HIS A 120 -11.24 1.88 -8.01
CA HIS A 120 -10.73 0.86 -8.92
C HIS A 120 -11.75 -0.27 -9.17
N GLY A 121 -12.76 -0.43 -8.30
CA GLY A 121 -13.86 -1.39 -8.48
C GLY A 121 -14.97 -0.92 -9.41
N ARG A 122 -14.90 0.32 -9.92
CA ARG A 122 -15.87 0.88 -10.87
C ARG A 122 -15.86 0.10 -12.19
N LEU A 123 -16.96 0.20 -12.94
CA LEU A 123 -17.04 -0.36 -14.29
C LEU A 123 -16.06 0.34 -15.25
N SER A 124 -15.49 -0.43 -16.15
CA SER A 124 -14.72 0.04 -17.29
C SER A 124 -15.62 0.75 -18.31
N ILE A 125 -15.02 1.35 -19.33
CA ILE A 125 -15.70 2.23 -20.28
C ILE A 125 -16.74 1.52 -21.13
N ASN A 126 -16.55 0.22 -21.39
CA ASN A 126 -17.54 -0.57 -22.12
C ASN A 126 -18.69 -1.08 -21.22
N GLY A 127 -18.62 -0.83 -19.90
CA GLY A 127 -19.63 -1.24 -18.92
C GLY A 127 -19.69 -2.73 -18.61
N LYS A 128 -18.84 -3.57 -19.22
CA LYS A 128 -18.94 -5.04 -19.12
C LYS A 128 -18.21 -5.63 -17.92
N GLU A 129 -17.13 -4.99 -17.48
CA GLU A 129 -16.26 -5.48 -16.41
C GLU A 129 -15.67 -4.32 -15.59
N ARG A 130 -15.17 -4.63 -14.38
CA ARG A 130 -14.48 -3.63 -13.53
C ARG A 130 -13.13 -3.23 -14.11
N ILE A 131 -12.70 -2.00 -13.82
CA ILE A 131 -11.43 -1.42 -14.30
C ILE A 131 -10.23 -2.27 -13.88
N VAL A 132 -10.23 -2.77 -12.63
CA VAL A 132 -9.17 -3.66 -12.13
C VAL A 132 -9.75 -4.96 -11.61
N GLN A 133 -8.93 -6.00 -11.67
CA GLN A 133 -9.18 -7.31 -11.08
C GLN A 133 -8.05 -7.64 -10.09
N CYS A 134 -8.21 -8.67 -9.25
CA CYS A 134 -7.16 -9.09 -8.30
C CYS A 134 -5.80 -9.30 -9.00
N THR A 135 -5.84 -9.90 -10.21
CA THR A 135 -4.65 -10.23 -11.00
C THR A 135 -3.97 -9.00 -11.61
N THR A 136 -4.65 -7.86 -11.72
CA THR A 136 -4.07 -6.59 -12.17
C THR A 136 -2.91 -6.17 -11.26
N CYS A 137 -3.01 -6.47 -9.96
CA CYS A 137 -1.99 -6.15 -8.97
C CYS A 137 -1.18 -7.38 -8.53
N HIS A 138 -1.78 -8.55 -8.31
CA HIS A 138 -1.13 -9.70 -7.65
C HIS A 138 -0.52 -10.76 -8.58
N ASN A 139 -0.73 -10.68 -9.90
CA ASN A 139 -0.56 -11.75 -10.90
C ASN A 139 -1.70 -12.79 -10.89
N ALA A 140 -1.81 -13.55 -11.99
CA ALA A 140 -2.74 -14.67 -12.13
C ALA A 140 -2.12 -16.03 -11.78
N HIS A 141 -0.81 -16.17 -11.98
CA HIS A 141 -0.01 -17.34 -11.63
C HIS A 141 1.32 -16.87 -11.03
N GLY A 142 1.96 -17.69 -10.19
CA GLY A 142 3.17 -17.30 -9.47
C GLY A 142 2.88 -16.20 -8.43
N ILE A 143 1.69 -16.23 -7.85
CA ILE A 143 1.29 -15.33 -6.77
C ILE A 143 2.11 -15.70 -5.54
N VAL A 144 2.92 -14.76 -5.07
CA VAL A 144 3.72 -14.92 -3.85
C VAL A 144 3.24 -13.97 -2.77
N SER A 145 3.59 -14.27 -1.52
CA SER A 145 3.29 -13.42 -0.37
C SER A 145 3.71 -11.97 -0.63
N VAL A 146 2.91 -11.00 -0.16
CA VAL A 146 3.23 -9.56 -0.26
C VAL A 146 4.54 -9.19 0.46
N LYS A 147 5.03 -10.06 1.35
CA LYS A 147 6.34 -9.91 2.03
C LYS A 147 7.52 -10.41 1.18
N ASN A 148 7.26 -11.14 0.10
CA ASN A 148 8.29 -11.61 -0.82
C ASN A 148 8.66 -10.48 -1.79
N SER A 149 9.97 -10.24 -1.97
CA SER A 149 10.49 -9.20 -2.86
C SER A 149 10.11 -9.37 -4.33
N SER A 150 9.75 -10.59 -4.76
CA SER A 150 9.25 -10.88 -6.11
C SER A 150 7.78 -10.50 -6.29
N SER A 151 7.05 -10.22 -5.21
CA SER A 151 5.65 -9.83 -5.29
C SER A 151 5.51 -8.46 -5.97
N PRO A 152 4.65 -8.29 -6.98
CA PRO A 152 4.36 -6.98 -7.56
C PRO A 152 3.81 -5.98 -6.54
N VAL A 153 3.20 -6.45 -5.45
CA VAL A 153 2.66 -5.63 -4.37
C VAL A 153 3.54 -5.64 -3.11
N HIS A 154 4.80 -6.09 -3.22
CA HIS A 154 5.80 -5.86 -2.17
C HIS A 154 6.02 -4.35 -1.98
N PRO A 155 6.24 -3.83 -0.75
CA PRO A 155 6.38 -2.38 -0.53
C PRO A 155 7.39 -1.65 -1.44
N LEU A 156 8.47 -2.33 -1.85
CA LEU A 156 9.45 -1.79 -2.81
C LEU A 156 8.97 -1.79 -4.27
N ASN A 157 7.97 -2.60 -4.60
CA ASN A 157 7.40 -2.75 -5.94
C ASN A 157 6.09 -1.98 -6.11
N VAL A 158 5.37 -1.63 -5.03
CA VAL A 158 4.06 -0.95 -5.13
C VAL A 158 4.14 0.34 -5.97
N PRO A 159 5.12 1.25 -5.79
CA PRO A 159 5.20 2.46 -6.62
C PRO A 159 5.23 2.15 -8.13
N ARG A 160 5.95 1.09 -8.51
CA ARG A 160 6.02 0.61 -9.90
C ARG A 160 4.71 -0.04 -10.35
N THR A 161 4.04 -0.78 -9.48
CA THR A 161 2.74 -1.40 -9.78
C THR A 161 1.66 -0.36 -10.04
N CYS A 162 1.56 0.69 -9.23
CA CYS A 162 0.64 1.79 -9.46
C CYS A 162 0.98 2.56 -10.74
N ALA A 163 2.26 2.80 -11.00
CA ALA A 163 2.72 3.56 -12.17
C ALA A 163 2.45 2.90 -13.52
N LYS A 164 2.22 1.58 -13.58
CA LYS A 164 1.78 0.89 -14.81
C LYS A 164 0.58 1.60 -15.44
N CYS A 165 -0.32 2.13 -14.61
CA CYS A 165 -1.49 2.89 -15.04
C CYS A 165 -1.35 4.39 -14.76
N HIS A 166 -0.97 4.75 -13.53
CA HIS A 166 -0.93 6.15 -13.08
C HIS A 166 0.25 6.97 -13.61
N SER A 167 1.13 6.38 -14.41
CA SER A 167 2.15 7.10 -15.19
C SER A 167 1.92 6.98 -16.71
N ASN A 168 0.75 6.48 -17.13
CA ASN A 168 0.37 6.37 -18.53
C ASN A 168 -0.71 7.40 -18.88
N PRO A 169 -0.37 8.52 -19.56
CA PRO A 169 -1.32 9.57 -19.90
C PRO A 169 -2.42 9.10 -20.85
N LEU A 170 -2.12 8.19 -21.78
CA LEU A 170 -3.12 7.66 -22.71
C LEU A 170 -4.17 6.86 -21.94
N LEU A 171 -3.73 5.98 -21.03
CA LEU A 171 -4.63 5.19 -20.21
C LEU A 171 -5.44 6.08 -19.24
N MET A 172 -4.79 7.01 -18.55
CA MET A 172 -5.49 7.84 -17.57
C MET A 172 -6.47 8.82 -18.22
N ARG A 173 -6.18 9.35 -19.41
CA ARG A 173 -7.13 10.18 -20.17
C ARG A 173 -8.45 9.46 -20.44
N THR A 174 -8.38 8.15 -20.64
CA THR A 174 -9.52 7.28 -20.94
C THR A 174 -10.42 7.09 -19.71
N TYR A 175 -9.86 7.06 -18.49
CA TYR A 175 -10.63 6.82 -17.25
C TYR A 175 -10.88 8.07 -16.38
N ASN A 176 -9.88 8.94 -16.24
CA ASN A 176 -9.96 10.18 -15.48
C ASN A 176 -8.94 11.20 -16.01
N PRO A 177 -9.29 12.02 -17.02
CA PRO A 177 -8.38 12.96 -17.65
C PRO A 177 -7.90 14.08 -16.71
N SER A 178 -8.60 14.31 -15.60
CA SER A 178 -8.21 15.31 -14.60
C SER A 178 -7.16 14.79 -13.63
N LEU A 179 -6.86 13.48 -13.63
CA LEU A 179 -5.85 12.92 -12.73
C LEU A 179 -4.44 13.15 -13.28
N PRO A 180 -3.53 13.79 -12.52
CA PRO A 180 -2.14 13.92 -12.93
C PRO A 180 -1.44 12.56 -13.05
N VAL A 181 -0.53 12.42 -14.02
CA VAL A 181 0.24 11.18 -14.25
C VAL A 181 1.71 11.26 -13.81
N ASP A 182 2.12 12.40 -13.24
CA ASP A 182 3.47 12.67 -12.76
C ASP A 182 3.65 12.31 -11.27
N GLN A 183 2.69 11.60 -10.68
CA GLN A 183 2.66 11.34 -9.24
C GLN A 183 3.80 10.43 -8.77
N LEU A 184 4.23 9.48 -9.60
CA LEU A 184 5.42 8.66 -9.32
C LEU A 184 6.69 9.52 -9.31
N ASP A 185 6.81 10.46 -10.24
CA ASP A 185 7.99 11.32 -10.32
C ASP A 185 8.07 12.26 -9.12
N LYS A 186 6.93 12.83 -8.69
CA LYS A 186 6.82 13.56 -7.43
C LYS A 186 7.13 12.68 -6.22
N TYR A 187 6.62 11.45 -6.18
CA TYR A 187 6.96 10.51 -5.11
C TYR A 187 8.46 10.26 -4.99
N ARG A 188 9.16 10.12 -6.12
CA ARG A 188 10.61 9.88 -6.13
C ARG A 188 11.44 11.04 -5.57
N THR A 189 10.91 12.27 -5.54
CA THR A 189 11.58 13.41 -4.89
C THR A 189 11.32 13.47 -3.39
N SER A 190 10.31 12.76 -2.88
CA SER A 190 10.01 12.68 -1.45
C SER A 190 11.07 11.90 -0.67
N ILE A 191 11.20 12.17 0.63
CA ILE A 191 12.11 11.38 1.48
C ILE A 191 11.65 9.91 1.54
N HIS A 192 10.34 9.67 1.48
CA HIS A 192 9.78 8.32 1.41
C HIS A 192 10.22 7.60 0.12
N GLY A 193 10.05 8.22 -1.05
CA GLY A 193 10.46 7.65 -2.33
C GLY A 193 11.97 7.46 -2.46
N LEU A 194 12.76 8.41 -1.96
CA LEU A 194 14.23 8.28 -1.92
C LEU A 194 14.66 7.08 -1.09
N ARG A 195 14.06 6.86 0.09
CA ARG A 195 14.37 5.68 0.91
C ARG A 195 13.87 4.38 0.29
N ASN A 196 12.68 4.39 -0.32
CA ASN A 196 12.11 3.23 -1.00
C ASN A 196 13.04 2.78 -2.14
N SER A 197 13.56 3.74 -2.93
CA SER A 197 14.52 3.46 -4.01
C SER A 197 15.85 2.86 -3.53
N ARG A 198 16.20 3.07 -2.25
CA ARG A 198 17.39 2.49 -1.59
C ARG A 198 17.10 1.14 -0.93
N GLY A 199 15.92 0.57 -1.13
CA GLY A 199 15.53 -0.74 -0.59
C GLY A 199 14.90 -0.71 0.80
N ASP A 200 14.55 0.47 1.33
CA ASP A 200 13.83 0.58 2.60
C ASP A 200 12.34 0.25 2.43
N SER A 201 11.96 -1.00 2.69
CA SER A 201 10.58 -1.47 2.58
C SER A 201 9.68 -1.02 3.74
N LYS A 202 10.23 -0.37 4.77
CA LYS A 202 9.49 0.20 5.90
C LYS A 202 9.14 1.67 5.67
N THR A 203 9.57 2.29 4.57
CA THR A 203 9.13 3.65 4.26
C THR A 203 7.75 3.67 3.61
N ALA A 204 7.04 4.79 3.72
CA ALA A 204 5.70 4.91 3.17
C ALA A 204 5.71 4.84 1.63
N GLU A 205 4.76 4.12 1.07
CA GLU A 205 4.45 4.09 -0.35
C GLU A 205 2.98 4.50 -0.60
N CYS A 206 2.50 4.32 -1.82
CA CYS A 206 1.16 4.72 -2.28
C CYS A 206 0.03 4.23 -1.36
N VAL A 207 0.01 2.95 -0.99
CA VAL A 207 -1.09 2.31 -0.26
C VAL A 207 -1.06 2.62 1.24
N ASN A 208 0.08 3.01 1.80
CA ASN A 208 0.14 3.50 3.18
C ASN A 208 -0.69 4.77 3.40
N CYS A 209 -0.81 5.61 2.36
CA CYS A 209 -1.66 6.79 2.40
C CYS A 209 -3.04 6.53 1.83
N HIS A 210 -3.17 5.93 0.65
CA HIS A 210 -4.44 5.81 -0.09
C HIS A 210 -5.28 4.57 0.23
N GLY A 211 -4.71 3.56 0.90
CA GLY A 211 -5.30 2.22 0.96
C GLY A 211 -4.89 1.36 -0.23
N SER A 212 -5.25 0.08 -0.21
CA SER A 212 -4.83 -0.90 -1.23
C SER A 212 -6.02 -1.45 -2.03
N HIS A 213 -7.01 -1.97 -1.33
CA HIS A 213 -8.28 -2.41 -1.92
C HIS A 213 -9.41 -1.40 -1.67
N ASP A 214 -9.21 -0.41 -0.81
CA ASP A 214 -10.19 0.55 -0.31
C ASP A 214 -9.88 1.99 -0.77
N ILE A 215 -9.28 2.13 -1.96
CA ILE A 215 -8.85 3.44 -2.49
C ILE A 215 -10.08 4.28 -2.83
N LEU A 216 -10.28 5.38 -2.09
CA LEU A 216 -11.39 6.32 -2.25
C LEU A 216 -10.93 7.62 -2.92
N PRO A 217 -11.84 8.40 -3.55
CA PRO A 217 -11.51 9.73 -4.06
C PRO A 217 -10.98 10.65 -2.94
N VAL A 218 -10.05 11.55 -3.27
CA VAL A 218 -9.46 12.48 -2.26
C VAL A 218 -10.47 13.45 -1.63
N LYS A 219 -11.61 13.66 -2.28
CA LYS A 219 -12.72 14.50 -1.78
C LYS A 219 -13.77 13.72 -0.98
N ASP A 220 -13.63 12.39 -0.89
CA ASP A 220 -14.51 11.56 -0.08
C ASP A 220 -14.12 11.70 1.39
N VAL A 221 -15.08 12.01 2.26
CA VAL A 221 -14.86 12.20 3.70
C VAL A 221 -14.36 10.93 4.41
N ASN A 222 -14.58 9.75 3.83
CA ASN A 222 -14.08 8.48 4.34
C ASN A 222 -12.67 8.15 3.84
N SER A 223 -12.14 8.92 2.89
CA SER A 223 -10.79 8.70 2.37
C SER A 223 -9.75 8.98 3.43
N SER A 224 -8.75 8.10 3.57
CA SER A 224 -7.60 8.30 4.45
C SER A 224 -6.78 9.55 4.09
N VAL A 225 -6.89 10.03 2.85
CA VAL A 225 -6.22 11.24 2.36
C VAL A 225 -7.14 12.45 2.28
N TYR A 226 -8.37 12.35 2.79
CA TYR A 226 -9.24 13.52 3.00
C TYR A 226 -8.59 14.49 3.98
N ALA A 227 -8.75 15.80 3.77
CA ALA A 227 -7.97 16.83 4.48
C ALA A 227 -7.99 16.69 6.02
N ILE A 228 -9.15 16.35 6.59
CA ILE A 228 -9.35 16.15 8.04
C ILE A 228 -8.77 14.81 8.53
N ASN A 229 -8.76 13.77 7.68
CA ASN A 229 -8.24 12.45 8.04
C ASN A 229 -6.73 12.36 7.87
N LEU A 230 -6.16 13.18 6.98
CA LEU A 230 -4.76 13.10 6.60
C LEU A 230 -3.78 13.24 7.79
N PRO A 231 -3.98 14.13 8.77
CA PRO A 231 -3.12 14.20 9.95
C PRO A 231 -3.06 12.88 10.71
N LYS A 232 -4.19 12.18 10.84
CA LYS A 232 -4.24 10.84 11.45
C LYS A 232 -3.54 9.79 10.58
N THR A 233 -3.63 9.90 9.26
CA THR A 233 -2.89 9.02 8.33
C THR A 233 -1.38 9.17 8.49
N CYS A 234 -0.87 10.40 8.62
CA CYS A 234 0.55 10.63 8.94
C CYS A 234 0.92 10.08 10.32
N ALA A 235 0.05 10.28 11.33
CA ALA A 235 0.27 9.86 12.71
C ALA A 235 0.40 8.33 12.88
N LYS A 236 -0.17 7.52 11.97
CA LYS A 236 0.01 6.05 11.97
C LYS A 236 1.48 5.64 12.10
N CYS A 237 2.38 6.39 11.45
CA CYS A 237 3.82 6.19 11.53
C CYS A 237 4.50 7.29 12.34
N HIS A 238 4.19 8.57 12.08
CA HIS A 238 4.87 9.71 12.70
C HIS A 238 4.46 9.99 14.16
N SER A 239 3.59 9.18 14.76
CA SER A 239 3.33 9.18 16.21
C SER A 239 3.63 7.83 16.86
N ASN A 240 4.26 6.91 16.13
CA ASN A 240 4.65 5.60 16.64
C ASN A 240 6.14 5.61 17.03
N ALA A 241 6.41 5.54 18.35
CA ALA A 241 7.77 5.56 18.91
C ALA A 241 8.64 4.42 18.40
N ASP A 242 8.13 3.19 18.41
CA ASP A 242 8.89 2.01 17.99
C ASP A 242 9.22 2.07 16.50
N TYR A 243 8.28 2.56 15.70
CA TYR A 243 8.47 2.70 14.26
C TYR A 243 9.48 3.80 13.91
N MET A 244 9.38 4.97 14.56
CA MET A 244 10.21 6.15 14.25
C MET A 244 11.59 6.14 14.89
N LYS A 245 11.83 5.26 15.87
CA LYS A 245 13.12 5.11 16.54
C LYS A 245 14.29 4.91 15.57
N GLU A 246 14.11 4.06 14.55
CA GLU A 246 15.13 3.79 13.53
C GLU A 246 15.42 5.01 12.62
N TYR A 247 14.41 5.86 12.43
CA TYR A 247 14.49 7.05 11.58
C TYR A 247 14.96 8.30 12.33
N LYS A 248 15.01 8.26 13.67
CA LYS A 248 15.37 9.39 14.54
C LYS A 248 14.50 10.62 14.31
N ILE A 249 13.21 10.40 14.01
CA ILE A 249 12.23 11.47 13.81
C ILE A 249 11.44 11.64 15.12
N PRO A 250 11.18 12.88 15.58
CA PRO A 250 10.28 13.12 16.71
C PRO A 250 8.89 12.53 16.45
N ILE A 251 8.08 12.33 17.50
CA ILE A 251 6.74 11.68 17.38
C ILE A 251 5.55 12.56 17.81
N GLN A 252 5.83 13.75 18.34
CA GLN A 252 4.82 14.65 18.92
C GLN A 252 4.18 15.58 17.87
N GLN A 253 4.49 15.44 16.59
CA GLN A 253 4.09 16.36 15.53
C GLN A 253 2.57 16.41 15.39
N PHE A 254 1.89 15.26 15.44
CA PHE A 254 0.43 15.19 15.38
C PHE A 254 -0.23 15.86 16.60
N GLU A 255 0.30 15.61 17.80
CA GLU A 255 -0.19 16.23 19.04
C GLU A 255 -0.02 17.76 19.00
N LYS A 256 1.19 18.20 18.65
CA LYS A 256 1.52 19.62 18.46
C LYS A 256 0.63 20.29 17.43
N PHE A 257 0.43 19.64 16.27
CA PHE A 257 -0.46 20.11 15.22
C PHE A 257 -1.90 20.20 15.71
N SER A 258 -2.41 19.17 16.38
CA SER A 258 -3.79 19.15 16.88
C SER A 258 -4.07 20.25 17.90
N ASN A 259 -3.05 20.68 18.65
CA ASN A 259 -3.12 21.79 19.61
C ASN A 259 -2.78 23.16 19.00
N SER A 260 -2.46 23.22 17.71
CA SER A 260 -2.18 24.47 16.99
C SER A 260 -3.47 25.13 16.49
N VAL A 261 -3.39 26.42 16.15
CA VAL A 261 -4.51 27.15 15.54
C VAL A 261 -4.99 26.51 14.24
N HIS A 262 -4.09 25.94 13.43
CA HIS A 262 -4.44 25.22 12.21
C HIS A 262 -5.12 23.89 12.50
N GLY A 263 -4.63 23.14 13.49
CA GLY A 263 -5.23 21.87 13.89
C GLY A 263 -6.60 22.04 14.54
N ILE A 264 -6.79 23.08 15.37
CA ILE A 264 -8.10 23.42 15.95
C ILE A 264 -9.07 23.78 14.83
N ALA A 265 -8.68 24.65 13.90
CA ALA A 265 -9.54 25.04 12.77
C ALA A 265 -9.90 23.83 11.89
N LEU A 266 -8.92 22.99 11.51
CA LEU A 266 -9.14 21.85 10.63
C LEU A 266 -9.90 20.70 11.32
N LEU A 267 -9.45 20.28 12.51
CA LEU A 267 -9.90 19.04 13.14
C LEU A 267 -11.11 19.25 14.06
N GLN A 268 -11.24 20.41 14.70
CA GLN A 268 -12.34 20.70 15.63
C GLN A 268 -13.45 21.48 14.92
N ASN A 269 -13.09 22.50 14.13
CA ASN A 269 -14.07 23.36 13.46
C ASN A 269 -14.44 22.89 12.04
N ASN A 270 -13.82 21.81 11.54
CA ASN A 270 -13.99 21.30 10.17
C ASN A 270 -13.73 22.35 9.07
N ASP A 271 -12.86 23.33 9.34
CA ASP A 271 -12.49 24.34 8.35
C ASP A 271 -11.47 23.78 7.37
N LEU A 272 -11.93 23.40 6.18
CA LEU A 272 -11.08 22.86 5.11
C LEU A 272 -10.14 23.90 4.48
N ASN A 273 -10.30 25.19 4.81
CA ASN A 273 -9.36 26.23 4.41
C ASN A 273 -8.12 26.24 5.30
N ALA A 274 -8.20 25.63 6.50
CA ALA A 274 -7.04 25.46 7.35
C ALA A 274 -6.09 24.40 6.76
N PRO A 275 -4.77 24.64 6.79
CA PRO A 275 -3.81 23.73 6.20
C PRO A 275 -3.71 22.42 7.00
N SER A 276 -3.59 21.31 6.27
CA SER A 276 -3.23 19.98 6.79
C SER A 276 -1.74 19.72 6.58
N CYS A 277 -1.25 18.54 6.99
CA CYS A 277 0.18 18.22 6.98
C CYS A 277 0.83 18.35 5.58
N ASN A 278 0.12 17.90 4.55
CA ASN A 278 0.55 17.98 3.15
C ASN A 278 0.60 19.40 2.58
N ASN A 279 -0.14 20.36 3.14
CA ASN A 279 -0.08 21.73 2.67
C ASN A 279 1.30 22.34 2.94
N CYS A 280 1.98 21.89 4.01
CA CYS A 280 3.34 22.31 4.33
C CYS A 280 4.41 21.35 3.78
N HIS A 281 4.18 20.04 3.87
CA HIS A 281 5.17 19.03 3.49
C HIS A 281 5.11 18.61 2.02
N GLY A 282 4.01 18.89 1.32
CA GLY A 282 3.70 18.36 0.00
C GLY A 282 2.86 17.08 0.04
N ASN A 283 2.23 16.77 -1.09
CA ASN A 283 1.40 15.57 -1.28
C ASN A 283 2.29 14.34 -1.58
N HIS A 284 2.51 14.05 -2.87
CA HIS A 284 3.37 12.94 -3.28
C HIS A 284 4.85 13.31 -3.19
N GLY A 285 5.22 14.58 -3.32
CA GLY A 285 6.58 15.08 -3.07
C GLY A 285 6.86 15.42 -1.61
N ALA A 286 6.33 14.63 -0.67
CA ALA A 286 6.41 14.91 0.77
C ALA A 286 7.86 15.01 1.26
N VAL A 287 8.32 16.22 1.57
CA VAL A 287 9.66 16.50 2.10
C VAL A 287 9.53 17.49 3.25
N PRO A 288 10.29 17.35 4.35
CA PRO A 288 10.40 18.42 5.33
C PRO A 288 10.87 19.72 4.66
N PRO A 289 10.15 20.85 4.82
CA PRO A 289 10.64 22.11 4.30
C PRO A 289 12.03 22.42 4.88
N GLY A 290 12.97 22.81 4.03
CA GLY A 290 14.31 23.20 4.46
C GLY A 290 14.31 24.51 5.27
N VAL A 291 15.41 24.77 5.99
CA VAL A 291 15.57 25.94 6.88
C VAL A 291 15.44 27.30 6.18
N GLU A 292 15.64 27.38 4.86
CA GLU A 292 15.44 28.60 4.06
C GLU A 292 14.01 28.70 3.47
N SER A 293 13.18 27.69 3.70
CA SER A 293 11.92 27.44 2.98
C SER A 293 10.69 27.30 3.87
N ILE A 294 10.82 27.07 5.19
CA ILE A 294 9.66 26.95 6.09
C ILE A 294 8.85 28.25 6.04
N SER A 295 9.52 29.40 6.14
CA SER A 295 8.87 30.72 6.12
C SER A 295 8.19 31.02 4.77
N LYS A 296 8.73 30.52 3.65
CA LYS A 296 8.09 30.61 2.33
C LYS A 296 6.79 29.81 2.23
N VAL A 297 6.70 28.68 2.93
CA VAL A 297 5.44 27.91 3.04
C VAL A 297 4.40 28.72 3.81
N CYS A 298 4.78 29.37 4.91
CA CYS A 298 3.88 30.27 5.62
C CYS A 298 3.41 31.43 4.73
N GLY A 299 4.34 32.03 3.97
CA GLY A 299 4.11 33.17 3.10
C GLY A 299 3.18 32.90 1.91
N SER A 300 2.97 31.65 1.49
CA SER A 300 2.02 31.36 0.41
C SER A 300 0.56 31.62 0.81
N CYS A 301 0.27 31.64 2.10
CA CYS A 301 -1.05 31.95 2.65
C CYS A 301 -1.05 33.26 3.46
N HIS A 302 -0.01 33.48 4.27
CA HIS A 302 0.16 34.67 5.10
C HIS A 302 1.01 35.74 4.41
N VAL A 303 0.65 36.09 3.17
CA VAL A 303 1.42 36.99 2.30
C VAL A 303 1.72 38.31 3.00
N LEU A 304 0.72 38.93 3.62
CA LEU A 304 0.89 40.21 4.32
C LEU A 304 1.90 40.12 5.47
N ASN A 305 1.89 39.04 6.25
CA ASN A 305 2.85 38.85 7.34
C ASN A 305 4.26 38.61 6.80
N ALA A 306 4.38 37.85 5.71
CA ALA A 306 5.67 37.63 5.04
C ALA A 306 6.23 38.94 4.46
N ASP A 307 5.39 39.78 3.87
CA ASP A 307 5.77 41.08 3.31
C ASP A 307 6.19 42.07 4.42
N LEU A 308 5.43 42.10 5.53
CA LEU A 308 5.77 42.92 6.69
C LEU A 308 7.10 42.48 7.32
N PHE A 309 7.32 41.17 7.49
CA PHE A 309 8.59 40.65 8.00
C PHE A 309 9.74 41.01 7.05
N SER A 310 9.57 40.78 5.75
CA SER A 310 10.58 41.07 4.71
C SER A 310 10.93 42.56 4.63
N SER A 311 9.96 43.44 4.90
CA SER A 311 10.17 44.89 4.94
C SER A 311 10.73 45.39 6.26
N SER A 312 10.76 44.55 7.30
CA SER A 312 11.19 44.95 8.64
C SER A 312 12.72 44.95 8.80
N PRO A 313 13.26 45.66 9.80
CA PRO A 313 14.68 45.57 10.15
C PRO A 313 15.13 44.15 10.55
N HIS A 314 14.20 43.28 11.01
CA HIS A 314 14.52 41.90 11.36
C HIS A 314 15.04 41.12 10.16
N LYS A 315 14.52 41.37 8.95
CA LYS A 315 14.93 40.62 7.75
C LYS A 315 16.43 40.70 7.52
N LYS A 316 17.01 41.91 7.60
CA LYS A 316 18.46 42.11 7.43
C LYS A 316 19.28 41.35 8.47
N ALA A 317 18.81 41.29 9.71
CA ALA A 317 19.49 40.57 10.77
C ALA A 317 19.39 39.04 10.59
N PHE A 318 18.20 38.54 10.24
CA PHE A 318 17.98 37.11 10.00
C PHE A 318 18.76 36.62 8.79
N ASP A 319 18.81 37.39 7.71
CA ASP A 319 19.59 37.07 6.50
C ASP A 319 21.08 37.00 6.79
N LYS A 320 21.61 37.96 7.56
CA LYS A 320 23.03 37.99 7.93
C LYS A 320 23.45 36.74 8.73
N HIS A 321 22.53 36.19 9.53
CA HIS A 321 22.80 35.07 10.43
C HIS A 321 22.21 33.74 9.94
N ASN A 322 21.55 33.72 8.78
CA ASN A 322 20.85 32.56 8.21
C ASN A 322 19.88 31.92 9.22
N TYR A 323 19.11 32.75 9.91
CA TYR A 323 18.13 32.28 10.89
C TYR A 323 16.79 31.90 10.24
N PRO A 324 16.14 30.83 10.73
CA PRO A 324 14.74 30.52 10.42
C PRO A 324 13.84 31.75 10.70
N GLU A 325 12.90 32.13 9.83
CA GLU A 325 12.15 33.39 10.01
C GLU A 325 10.94 33.21 10.95
N CYS A 326 9.75 32.96 10.39
CA CYS A 326 8.48 32.93 11.13
C CYS A 326 8.51 31.91 12.28
N GLU A 327 9.08 30.75 12.04
CA GLU A 327 9.13 29.60 12.94
C GLU A 327 9.99 29.86 14.20
N THR A 328 10.89 30.84 14.16
CA THR A 328 11.66 31.26 15.34
C THR A 328 10.76 31.83 16.42
N CYS A 329 9.67 32.48 16.04
CA CYS A 329 8.68 33.04 16.98
C CYS A 329 7.42 32.18 17.10
N HIS A 330 6.99 31.53 16.02
CA HIS A 330 5.66 30.91 15.94
C HIS A 330 5.65 29.38 16.01
N SER A 331 6.80 28.70 16.14
CA SER A 331 6.90 27.24 15.95
C SER A 331 6.51 26.83 14.52
N ASN A 332 6.63 25.53 14.20
CA ASN A 332 6.26 24.98 12.89
C ASN A 332 5.13 23.95 12.93
N HIS A 333 4.97 23.22 14.04
CA HIS A 333 3.87 22.28 14.24
C HIS A 333 2.90 22.74 15.33
N GLN A 334 3.35 23.52 16.32
CA GLN A 334 2.51 24.01 17.42
C GLN A 334 2.33 25.53 17.33
N ILE A 335 1.77 25.98 16.21
CA ILE A 335 1.49 27.40 15.99
C ILE A 335 0.33 27.80 16.90
N ILE A 336 0.59 28.65 17.89
CA ILE A 336 -0.41 29.16 18.84
C ILE A 336 -0.74 30.61 18.52
N THR A 337 -1.93 31.06 18.94
CA THR A 337 -2.25 32.49 18.94
C THR A 337 -1.22 33.24 19.77
N ALA A 338 -0.77 34.40 19.27
CA ALA A 338 0.04 35.30 20.06
C ALA A 338 -0.76 35.64 21.34
N THR A 339 -0.21 35.29 22.49
CA THR A 339 -0.76 35.74 23.77
C THR A 339 -0.55 37.24 23.86
N ASN A 340 -1.63 37.98 24.13
CA ASN A 340 -1.54 39.37 24.59
C ASN A 340 -0.73 39.46 25.88
#